data_AF-A0ABD3DAH3-F1
#
_entry.id   AF-A0ABD3DAH3-F1
#
_cell.length_a   1.000
_cell.length_b   1.000
_cell.length_c   1.000
_cell.angle_alpha   90.00
_cell.angle_beta   90.00
_cell.angle_gamma   90.00
#
_symmetry.space_group_name_H-M   'P 1'
#
loop_
_entity.id
_entity.type
_entity.pdbx_description
1 polymer ?
#
loop_
_entity_poly.entity_id
_entity_poly.type
_entity_poly.pdbx_seq_one_letter_code
_entity_poly.pdbx_strand_id
1 'polypeptide(L)'
;MDKVFVENSFYLHGFWEGLVDRYEEMIEKYHPGLGDERWPFVTHFVGCKPCGSYGDYPVERCLKSMERAFNFADNQVLNLYGFRHRGLVSPNIKRIRNETDTPLVNVGWFDIRHTAGQSSGSKS
;
A
#
# COMPACT_ATOMS: atom_id res chain seq x y z
N MET A 1 -27.07 4.19 20.44
CA MET A 1 -26.24 3.72 19.31
C MET A 1 -24.74 3.93 19.61
N ASP A 2 -24.39 4.19 20.88
CA ASP A 2 -23.19 4.94 21.27
C ASP A 2 -21.95 4.06 21.47
N LYS A 3 -22.07 2.78 21.10
CA LYS A 3 -20.98 1.78 21.09
C LYS A 3 -20.51 1.44 19.68
N VAL A 4 -21.16 1.99 18.65
CA VAL A 4 -20.81 1.75 17.24
C VAL A 4 -20.30 3.04 16.65
N PHE A 5 -19.08 2.99 16.12
CA PHE A 5 -18.51 4.07 15.32
C PHE A 5 -18.48 3.63 13.85
N VAL A 6 -19.19 4.37 13.00
CA VAL A 6 -19.18 4.13 11.55
C VAL A 6 -18.08 4.98 10.94
N GLU A 7 -16.92 4.37 10.70
CA GLU A 7 -15.75 5.02 10.14
C GLU A 7 -15.95 5.33 8.64
N ASN A 8 -15.67 6.57 8.26
CA ASN A 8 -15.72 7.06 6.87
C ASN A 8 -14.62 8.07 6.51
N SER A 9 -13.72 8.40 7.45
CA SER A 9 -12.60 9.33 7.27
C SER A 9 -11.39 8.70 6.59
N PHE A 10 -11.26 7.38 6.64
CA PHE A 10 -10.27 6.61 5.89
C PHE A 10 -10.86 5.27 5.42
N TYR A 11 -10.19 4.61 4.48
CA TYR A 11 -10.61 3.33 3.96
C TYR A 11 -10.26 2.18 4.90
N LEU A 12 -10.97 2.09 6.04
CA LEU A 12 -11.01 0.86 6.83
C LEU A 12 -11.57 -0.31 6.00
N HIS A 13 -12.43 0.02 5.03
CA HIS A 13 -12.84 -0.82 3.92
C HIS A 13 -12.82 0.03 2.64
N GLY A 14 -11.92 -0.25 1.71
CA GLY A 14 -11.86 0.41 0.41
C GLY A 14 -12.32 -0.51 -0.71
N PHE A 15 -13.36 -0.10 -1.45
CA PHE A 15 -13.86 -0.88 -2.59
C PHE A 15 -12.84 -0.85 -3.75
N TRP A 16 -12.28 -2.02 -4.09
CA TRP A 16 -11.12 -2.13 -4.97
C TRP A 16 -11.31 -1.48 -6.34
N GLU A 17 -12.51 -1.56 -6.94
CA GLU A 17 -12.74 -1.09 -8.30
C GLU A 17 -12.53 0.42 -8.46
N GLY A 18 -12.79 1.21 -7.39
CA GLY A 18 -12.53 2.65 -7.38
C GLY A 18 -11.10 3.03 -7.00
N LEU A 19 -10.25 2.06 -6.63
CA LEU A 19 -8.91 2.30 -6.08
C LEU A 19 -7.79 1.81 -7.00
N VAL A 20 -7.90 0.58 -7.51
CA VAL A 20 -6.77 -0.12 -8.13
C VAL A 20 -6.23 0.55 -9.39
N ASP A 21 -7.07 1.29 -10.12
CA ASP A 21 -6.69 2.00 -11.34
C ASP A 21 -6.06 3.38 -11.03
N ARG A 22 -6.10 3.83 -9.77
CA ARG A 22 -5.54 5.10 -9.31
C ARG A 22 -4.17 4.97 -8.63
N TYR A 23 -3.66 3.77 -8.44
CA TYR A 23 -2.41 3.56 -7.71
C TYR A 23 -1.21 4.29 -8.28
N GLU A 24 -1.08 4.39 -9.61
CA GLU A 24 -0.01 5.15 -10.25
C GLU A 24 -0.12 6.65 -9.94
N GLU A 25 -1.35 7.21 -9.98
CA GLU A 25 -1.60 8.59 -9.57
C GLU A 25 -1.24 8.79 -8.09
N MET A 26 -1.61 7.85 -7.22
CA MET A 26 -1.31 7.92 -5.79
C MET A 26 0.18 7.89 -5.51
N ILE A 27 0.94 7.06 -6.22
CA ILE A 27 2.41 7.00 -6.17
C ILE A 27 3.04 8.33 -6.58
N GLU A 28 2.49 8.99 -7.60
CA GLU A 28 3.04 10.24 -8.13
C GLU A 28 2.73 11.45 -7.24
N LYS A 29 1.49 11.55 -6.73
CA LYS A 29 0.99 12.77 -6.08
C LYS A 29 1.02 12.71 -4.55
N TYR A 30 0.99 11.52 -3.96
CA TYR A 30 0.76 11.33 -2.53
C TYR A 30 1.84 10.42 -1.90
N HIS A 31 1.65 10.09 -0.63
CA HIS A 31 2.55 9.23 0.13
C HIS A 31 1.77 8.33 1.11
N PRO A 32 2.38 7.21 1.57
CA PRO A 32 1.79 6.35 2.59
C PRO A 32 1.48 7.10 3.90
N GLY A 33 0.51 6.59 4.66
CA GLY A 33 0.14 7.10 5.98
C GLY A 33 -1.14 7.94 6.04
N LEU A 34 -1.78 8.23 4.90
CA LEU A 34 -3.03 8.99 4.83
C LEU A 34 -4.27 8.11 5.11
N GLY A 35 -4.31 6.90 4.54
CA GLY A 35 -5.36 5.91 4.76
C GLY A 35 -6.65 6.11 3.94
N ASP A 36 -6.84 7.27 3.31
CA ASP A 36 -8.03 7.66 2.54
C ASP A 36 -7.83 7.51 1.01
N GLU A 37 -8.62 8.22 0.20
CA GLU A 37 -8.54 8.22 -1.27
C GLU A 37 -7.21 8.64 -1.89
N ARG A 38 -6.34 9.27 -1.10
CA ARG A 38 -5.00 9.65 -1.53
C ARG A 38 -4.00 8.51 -1.35
N TRP A 39 -4.24 7.64 -0.36
CA TRP A 39 -3.46 6.43 -0.14
C TRP A 39 -4.26 5.44 0.73
N PRO A 40 -5.02 4.49 0.12
CA PRO A 40 -6.02 3.71 0.85
C PRO A 40 -5.37 2.78 1.87
N PHE A 41 -5.94 2.73 3.08
CA PHE A 41 -5.47 1.81 4.12
C PHE A 41 -5.79 0.35 3.76
N VAL A 42 -7.03 0.05 3.40
CA VAL A 42 -7.44 -1.28 2.92
C VAL A 42 -7.96 -1.19 1.49
N THR A 43 -7.44 -2.04 0.61
CA THR A 43 -8.09 -2.37 -0.67
C THR A 43 -8.74 -3.74 -0.55
N HIS A 44 -10.07 -3.77 -0.46
CA HIS A 44 -10.84 -4.99 -0.29
C HIS A 44 -11.49 -5.43 -1.61
N PHE A 45 -11.10 -6.63 -2.05
CA PHE A 45 -11.59 -7.27 -3.27
C PHE A 45 -12.93 -7.98 -3.06
N VAL A 46 -13.92 -7.25 -2.57
CA VAL A 46 -15.30 -7.74 -2.45
C VAL A 46 -15.80 -8.19 -3.83
N GLY A 47 -16.52 -9.32 -3.86
CA GLY A 47 -17.02 -9.95 -5.09
C GLY A 47 -16.00 -10.77 -5.88
N CYS A 48 -14.70 -10.56 -5.67
CA CYS A 48 -13.66 -11.45 -6.22
C CYS A 48 -13.56 -12.75 -5.41
N LYS A 49 -13.62 -13.89 -6.10
CA LYS A 49 -13.61 -15.23 -5.48
C LYS A 49 -12.54 -16.12 -6.11
N PRO A 50 -11.23 -15.81 -5.95
CA PRO A 50 -10.15 -16.53 -6.63
C PRO A 50 -10.03 -18.00 -6.20
N CYS A 51 -10.51 -18.36 -5.01
CA CYS A 51 -10.53 -19.74 -4.52
C CYS A 51 -11.84 -20.49 -4.82
N GLY A 52 -12.87 -19.78 -5.31
CA GLY A 52 -14.19 -20.33 -5.58
C GLY A 52 -14.48 -20.49 -7.07
N SER A 53 -15.60 -21.13 -7.41
CA SER A 53 -16.01 -21.37 -8.80
C SER A 53 -16.88 -20.27 -9.40
N TYR A 54 -17.40 -19.34 -8.58
CA TYR A 54 -18.27 -18.24 -9.02
C TYR A 54 -17.89 -16.95 -8.31
N GLY A 55 -17.81 -15.84 -9.05
CA GLY A 55 -17.54 -14.50 -8.53
C GLY A 55 -18.26 -13.44 -9.34
N ASP A 56 -18.46 -12.27 -8.73
CA ASP A 56 -19.24 -11.18 -9.33
C ASP A 56 -18.46 -10.45 -10.44
N TYR A 57 -17.15 -10.67 -10.49
CA TYR A 57 -16.23 -10.04 -11.43
C TYR A 57 -15.40 -11.10 -12.18
N PRO A 58 -14.92 -10.79 -13.41
CA PRO A 58 -14.02 -11.67 -14.13
C PRO A 58 -12.76 -12.00 -13.32
N VAL A 59 -12.49 -13.30 -13.15
CA VAL A 59 -11.36 -13.80 -12.33
C VAL A 59 -10.03 -13.19 -12.77
N GLU A 60 -9.80 -13.04 -14.08
CA GLU A 60 -8.58 -12.44 -14.60
C GLU A 60 -8.38 -10.99 -14.15
N ARG A 61 -9.45 -10.17 -14.16
CA ARG A 61 -9.39 -8.78 -13.68
C ARG A 61 -9.11 -8.75 -12.18
N CYS A 62 -9.82 -9.58 -11.41
CA CYS A 62 -9.56 -9.72 -9.98
C CYS A 62 -8.10 -10.04 -9.67
N LEU A 63 -7.54 -11.08 -10.30
CA LEU A 63 -6.16 -11.51 -10.04
C LEU A 63 -5.13 -10.45 -10.44
N LYS A 64 -5.29 -9.83 -11.62
CA LYS A 64 -4.40 -8.74 -12.06
C LYS A 64 -4.46 -7.53 -11.12
N SER A 65 -5.65 -7.17 -10.66
CA SER A 65 -5.82 -6.06 -9.72
C SER A 65 -5.33 -6.40 -8.31
N MET A 66 -5.48 -7.65 -7.86
CA MET A 66 -4.88 -8.15 -6.61
C MET A 66 -3.36 -8.10 -6.66
N GLU A 67 -2.74 -8.51 -7.77
CA GLU A 67 -1.29 -8.40 -7.96
C GLU A 67 -0.82 -6.94 -7.89
N ARG A 68 -1.55 -6.02 -8.53
CA ARG A 68 -1.28 -4.58 -8.44
C ARG A 68 -1.37 -4.06 -7.02
N ALA A 69 -2.44 -4.40 -6.28
CA ALA A 69 -2.63 -3.99 -4.90
C ALA A 69 -1.54 -4.56 -3.98
N PHE A 70 -1.17 -5.82 -4.18
CA PHE A 70 -0.06 -6.46 -3.47
C PHE A 70 1.24 -5.70 -3.74
N ASN A 71 1.61 -5.47 -5.01
CA ASN A 71 2.85 -4.78 -5.36
C ASN A 71 2.86 -3.32 -4.90
N PHE A 72 1.70 -2.65 -4.87
CA PHE A 72 1.56 -1.29 -4.33
C PHE A 72 1.86 -1.24 -2.83
N ALA A 73 1.36 -2.20 -2.06
CA ALA A 73 1.66 -2.35 -0.65
C ALA A 73 3.10 -2.81 -0.40
N ASP A 74 3.55 -3.86 -1.10
CA ASP A 74 4.85 -4.49 -0.94
C ASP A 74 6.01 -3.55 -1.28
N ASN A 75 5.81 -2.61 -2.21
CA ASN A 75 6.78 -1.54 -2.45
C ASN A 75 7.10 -0.72 -1.18
N GLN A 76 6.16 -0.55 -0.25
CA GLN A 76 6.41 0.16 1.02
C GLN A 76 7.43 -0.62 1.88
N VAL A 77 7.37 -1.96 1.83
CA VAL A 77 8.30 -2.86 2.54
C VAL A 77 9.63 -2.98 1.80
N LEU A 78 9.61 -3.26 0.51
CA LEU A 78 10.82 -3.42 -0.30
C LEU A 78 11.72 -2.18 -0.29
N ASN A 79 11.12 -0.98 -0.23
CA ASN A 79 11.86 0.28 -0.18
C ASN A 79 12.78 0.34 1.06
N LEU A 80 12.40 -0.26 2.19
CA LEU A 80 13.22 -0.35 3.40
C LEU A 80 14.55 -1.06 3.11
N TYR A 81 14.51 -2.07 2.23
CA TYR A 81 15.66 -2.89 1.86
C TYR A 81 16.38 -2.40 0.60
N GLY A 82 15.93 -1.29 0.00
CA GLY A 82 16.57 -0.73 -1.19
C GLY A 82 16.14 -1.41 -2.50
N PHE A 83 14.95 -2.00 -2.51
CA PHE A 83 14.32 -2.59 -3.69
C PHE A 83 12.95 -1.98 -3.96
N ARG A 84 12.45 -2.17 -5.17
CA ARG A 84 11.07 -1.84 -5.56
C ARG A 84 10.66 -2.71 -6.75
N HIS A 85 9.38 -3.03 -6.89
CA HIS A 85 8.83 -3.60 -8.12
C HIS A 85 9.11 -2.70 -9.34
N ARG A 86 9.36 -3.29 -10.50
CA ARG A 86 9.59 -2.54 -11.77
C ARG A 86 8.35 -1.78 -12.22
N GLY A 87 7.18 -2.30 -11.89
CA GLY A 87 5.85 -1.73 -12.08
C GLY A 87 4.84 -2.55 -11.28
N LEU A 88 3.57 -2.15 -11.25
CA LEU A 88 2.58 -2.84 -10.41
C LEU A 88 2.03 -4.14 -11.02
N VAL A 89 2.30 -4.41 -12.30
CA VAL A 89 1.74 -5.54 -13.06
C VAL A 89 2.71 -6.71 -13.23
N SER A 90 3.78 -6.76 -12.43
CA SER A 90 4.80 -7.81 -12.52
C SER A 90 5.47 -8.02 -11.17
N PRO A 91 5.84 -9.26 -10.80
CA PRO A 91 6.56 -9.55 -9.55
C PRO A 91 8.04 -9.17 -9.60
N ASN A 92 8.54 -8.71 -10.76
CA ASN A 92 9.96 -8.42 -10.94
C ASN A 92 10.37 -7.16 -10.18
N ILE A 93 11.39 -7.29 -9.33
CA ILE A 93 11.97 -6.17 -8.58
C ILE A 93 13.19 -5.58 -9.28
N LYS A 94 13.54 -4.36 -8.88
CA LYS A 94 14.78 -3.67 -9.20
C LYS A 94 15.37 -3.05 -7.93
N ARG A 95 16.69 -2.93 -7.92
CA ARG A 95 17.41 -2.20 -6.88
C ARG A 95 17.20 -0.70 -7.08
N ILE A 96 17.00 0.04 -6.00
CA ILE A 96 16.80 1.51 -6.02
C ILE A 96 17.92 2.30 -5.33
N ARG A 97 18.89 1.61 -4.70
CA ARG A 97 20.09 2.23 -4.12
C ARG A 97 21.29 1.29 -4.20
N ASN A 98 22.50 1.85 -4.28
CA ASN A 98 23.74 1.07 -4.28
C ASN A 98 23.95 0.34 -2.95
N GLU A 99 24.71 -0.75 -3.00
CA GLU A 99 25.16 -1.43 -1.78
C GLU A 99 26.17 -0.59 -1.02
N THR A 100 26.22 -0.82 0.28
CA THR A 100 27.15 -0.16 1.18
C THR A 100 27.61 -1.17 2.23
N ASP A 101 28.88 -1.07 2.59
CA ASP A 101 29.50 -1.76 3.73
C ASP A 101 29.09 -1.16 5.09
N THR A 102 28.38 -0.02 5.08
CA THR A 102 27.89 0.67 6.28
C THR A 102 26.35 0.79 6.30
N PRO A 103 25.62 -0.33 6.29
CA PRO A 103 24.15 -0.35 6.12
C PRO A 103 23.37 0.33 7.25
N LEU A 104 24.00 0.58 8.40
CA LEU A 104 23.36 1.16 9.58
C LEU A 104 23.42 2.70 9.65
N VAL A 105 24.12 3.36 8.71
CA VAL A 105 24.29 4.83 8.73
C VAL A 105 22.97 5.56 8.44
N ASN A 106 22.14 5.03 7.54
CA ASN A 106 20.97 5.73 7.02
C ASN A 106 19.62 5.12 7.46
N VAL A 107 19.61 4.27 8.50
CA VAL A 107 18.41 3.51 8.91
C VAL A 107 17.22 4.36 9.32
N GLY A 108 17.46 5.55 9.90
CA GLY A 108 16.39 6.48 10.29
C GLY A 108 15.79 7.23 9.10
N TRP A 109 16.61 7.55 8.09
CA TRP A 109 16.12 8.16 6.85
C TRP A 109 15.19 7.23 6.08
N PHE A 110 15.44 5.93 6.13
CA PHE A 110 14.66 4.91 5.44
C PHE A 110 13.54 4.29 6.30
N ASP A 111 13.27 4.84 7.50
CA ASP A 111 12.29 4.31 8.47
C ASP A 111 12.41 2.79 8.72
N ILE A 112 13.64 2.25 8.64
CA ILE A 112 13.91 0.80 8.82
C ILE A 112 13.81 0.43 10.30
N ARG A 113 14.17 1.36 11.17
CA ARG A 113 13.94 1.27 12.60
C ARG A 113 12.78 2.20 12.87
N HIS A 114 11.57 1.65 12.93
CA HIS A 114 10.42 2.40 13.43
C HIS A 114 10.83 3.04 14.76
N THR A 115 11.11 4.34 14.74
CA THR A 115 11.27 5.09 15.97
C THR A 115 9.88 5.11 16.58
N ALA A 116 9.67 4.29 17.60
CA ALA A 116 8.48 4.37 18.44
C ALA A 116 8.33 5.83 18.91
N GLY A 117 7.28 6.49 18.43
CA GLY A 117 6.87 7.82 18.89
C GLY A 117 7.54 9.01 18.20
N GLN A 118 7.10 9.36 16.99
CA GLN A 118 6.85 10.78 16.74
C GLN A 118 5.54 11.12 17.46
N SER A 119 5.65 11.59 18.69
CA SER A 119 4.58 12.37 19.31
C SER A 119 4.25 13.53 18.36
N SER A 120 3.06 13.51 17.78
CA SER A 120 2.43 14.68 17.17
C SER A 120 2.21 15.72 18.26
N GLY A 121 3.28 16.45 18.60
CA GLY A 121 3.17 17.69 19.35
C GLY A 121 2.46 18.68 18.45
N SER A 122 1.18 18.92 18.74
CA SER A 122 0.45 20.11 18.29
C SER A 122 1.33 21.33 18.54
N LYS A 123 1.79 21.97 17.47
CA LYS A 123 2.25 23.35 17.56
C LYS A 123 1.01 24.23 17.40
N SER A 124 0.89 25.12 18.38
CA SER A 124 -0.16 26.10 18.64
C SER A 124 -0.60 26.92 17.44
#